data_AF-A0A426TRQ8-F1
#
_entry.id   AF-A0A426TRQ8-F1
#
_cell.length_a   1.000
_cell.length_b   1.000
_cell.length_c   1.000
_cell.angle_alpha   90.00
_cell.angle_beta   90.00
_cell.angle_gamma   90.00
#
_symmetry.space_group_name_H-M   'P 1'
#
loop_
_entity.id
_entity.type
_entity.pdbx_description
1 polymer ?
#
loop_
_entity_poly.entity_id
_entity_poly.type
_entity_poly.pdbx_seq_one_letter_code
_entity_poly.pdbx_strand_id
1 'polypeptide(L)'
;MRSERMMLTVRGEGGRGARRRSAPALAAVALASVLALAATGCGSGSGSGSGSGNPDANAQSPAPVASEGDGKITIPDDIKDRLKEHGIDVDKWKDGAWKDWDREDWLREAQDYINPIIEGLWDPQRMRQAEDPDRGLQESDLSGDQGVTDPEPVPVDAKAVSPTYHANVPEAGKVFFDSPEGTMVCSATVVADPAHPGKSNLVWTAGHCVHAGRSGGWYRNLAFVPSYNDQALAAEGLVGATEDELAPYGVWWADWAGTSEQWIAQGGPTGGDGAPYDFAV
;
A
#
# COMPACT_ATOMS: atom_id res chain seq x y z
N MET A 1 30.36 -34.76 49.75
CA MET A 1 31.21 -33.59 49.43
C MET A 1 30.44 -32.34 49.79
N ARG A 2 31.02 -31.50 50.64
CA ARG A 2 30.47 -30.23 51.11
C ARG A 2 30.83 -29.12 50.12
N SER A 3 29.91 -28.19 49.91
CA SER A 3 30.09 -26.74 49.71
C SER A 3 28.81 -26.20 49.07
N GLU A 4 28.31 -25.01 49.34
CA GLU A 4 28.20 -24.16 50.53
C GLU A 4 27.22 -23.06 50.08
N ARG A 5 26.36 -22.59 50.99
CA ARG A 5 25.46 -21.45 50.75
C ARG A 5 26.28 -20.16 50.67
N MET A 6 25.84 -19.23 49.81
CA MET A 6 26.16 -17.81 50.00
C MET A 6 24.90 -16.98 49.86
N MET A 7 24.31 -16.66 51.02
CA MET A 7 23.39 -15.54 51.22
C MET A 7 24.25 -14.31 51.56
N LEU A 8 23.97 -13.17 50.94
CA LEU A 8 24.35 -11.87 51.49
C LEU A 8 23.15 -10.91 51.40
N THR A 9 22.56 -10.68 52.57
CA THR A 9 21.75 -9.52 52.90
C THR A 9 22.65 -8.44 53.49
N VAL A 10 22.55 -7.20 53.03
CA VAL A 10 22.81 -6.01 53.86
C VAL A 10 21.71 -4.98 53.62
N ARG A 11 21.28 -4.43 54.75
CA ARG A 11 20.17 -3.52 55.01
C ARG A 11 20.78 -2.18 55.48
N GLY A 12 20.12 -1.08 55.13
CA GLY A 12 20.31 0.26 55.70
C GLY A 12 19.42 1.23 54.93
N GLU A 13 18.14 1.42 55.29
CA GLU A 13 17.60 2.30 56.34
C GLU A 13 18.08 3.76 56.31
N GLY A 14 17.12 4.66 56.05
CA GLY A 14 17.08 5.99 56.68
C GLY A 14 16.86 7.17 55.74
N GLY A 15 15.65 7.72 55.69
CA GLY A 15 15.42 9.03 55.04
C GLY A 15 13.97 9.45 54.88
N ARG A 16 13.28 9.71 56.00
CA ARG A 16 11.94 10.35 56.03
C ARG A 16 12.00 11.75 55.41
N GLY A 17 11.05 12.06 54.53
CA GLY A 17 10.85 13.42 54.01
C GLY A 17 9.45 13.63 53.46
N ALA A 18 8.49 13.88 54.35
CA ALA A 18 7.14 14.30 53.99
C ALA A 18 7.10 15.79 53.61
N ARG A 19 6.63 16.12 52.40
CA ARG A 19 6.01 17.42 52.03
C ARG A 19 4.97 17.14 50.93
N ARG A 20 3.69 16.99 51.27
CA ARG A 20 2.63 18.02 51.25
C ARG A 20 2.60 18.92 50.00
N ARG A 21 1.51 18.70 49.24
CA ARG A 21 0.61 19.67 48.61
C ARG A 21 1.18 20.58 47.52
N SER A 22 0.69 20.39 46.29
CA SER A 22 -0.31 21.28 45.69
C SER A 22 -0.65 20.82 44.26
N ALA A 23 -1.85 20.28 44.07
CA ALA A 23 -2.55 20.36 42.79
C ALA A 23 -3.31 21.69 42.74
N PRO A 24 -3.46 22.29 41.54
CA PRO A 24 -4.78 22.80 41.23
C PRO A 24 -5.25 22.50 39.81
N ALA A 25 -6.57 22.31 39.75
CA ALA A 25 -7.49 22.77 38.72
C ALA A 25 -7.45 22.13 37.33
N LEU A 26 -8.36 21.16 37.19
CA LEU A 26 -9.15 20.91 35.98
C LEU A 26 -9.69 22.22 35.40
N ALA A 27 -9.42 22.48 34.13
CA ALA A 27 -10.22 23.37 33.30
C ALA A 27 -10.79 22.54 32.15
N ALA A 28 -12.05 22.14 32.30
CA ALA A 28 -12.84 21.55 31.23
C ALA A 28 -13.30 22.66 30.30
N VAL A 29 -12.80 22.69 29.06
CA VAL A 29 -13.36 23.52 27.99
C VAL A 29 -14.33 22.64 27.21
N ALA A 30 -15.62 22.77 27.51
CA ALA A 30 -16.70 22.21 26.71
C ALA A 30 -16.98 23.18 25.55
N LEU A 31 -16.52 22.84 24.34
CA LEU A 31 -16.97 23.49 23.11
C LEU A 31 -18.12 22.67 22.53
N ALA A 32 -19.32 23.23 22.63
CA ALA A 32 -20.54 22.65 22.09
C ALA A 32 -20.49 22.64 20.56
N SER A 33 -20.62 21.45 19.99
CA SER A 33 -20.84 21.21 18.57
C SER A 33 -22.29 21.55 18.20
N VAL A 34 -22.47 22.48 17.26
CA VAL A 34 -23.76 22.74 16.59
C VAL A 34 -23.64 22.19 15.17
N LEU A 35 -24.08 20.94 14.97
CA LEU A 35 -24.36 20.42 13.62
C LEU A 35 -25.74 20.91 13.19
N ALA A 36 -25.79 21.78 12.19
CA ALA A 36 -27.00 22.05 11.43
C ALA A 36 -27.09 21.04 10.28
N LEU A 37 -27.88 19.98 10.45
CA LEU A 37 -28.32 19.12 9.34
C LEU A 37 -29.50 19.79 8.65
N ALA A 38 -29.31 20.27 7.42
CA ALA A 38 -30.39 20.60 6.51
C ALA A 38 -30.64 19.40 5.58
N ALA A 39 -31.66 18.60 5.91
CA ALA A 39 -32.21 17.58 5.04
C ALA A 39 -33.23 18.23 4.09
N THR A 40 -32.94 18.29 2.79
CA THR A 40 -33.94 18.65 1.77
C THR A 40 -34.49 17.38 1.13
N GLY A 41 -35.70 17.02 1.57
CA GLY A 41 -36.81 16.62 0.70
C GLY A 41 -36.74 15.28 -0.02
N CYS A 42 -37.18 14.21 0.65
CA CYS A 42 -37.87 13.11 -0.03
C CYS A 42 -39.29 13.56 -0.38
N GLY A 43 -39.56 13.75 -1.68
CA GLY A 43 -40.92 13.90 -2.21
C GLY A 43 -41.55 12.54 -2.45
N SER A 44 -42.55 12.19 -1.65
CA SER A 44 -43.42 11.04 -1.87
C SER A 44 -44.40 11.31 -3.02
N GLY A 45 -44.39 10.46 -4.04
CA GLY A 45 -45.41 10.43 -5.08
C GLY A 45 -45.67 8.99 -5.53
N SER A 46 -46.65 8.35 -4.92
CA SER A 46 -47.18 7.05 -5.34
C SER A 46 -48.05 7.21 -6.59
N GLY A 47 -47.71 6.50 -7.67
CA GLY A 47 -48.55 6.36 -8.85
C GLY A 47 -48.11 5.17 -9.68
N SER A 48 -48.84 4.06 -9.58
CA SER A 48 -48.69 2.89 -10.46
C SER A 48 -49.11 3.26 -11.89
N GLY A 49 -48.25 2.95 -12.86
CA GLY A 49 -48.54 3.05 -14.29
C GLY A 49 -47.56 2.20 -15.08
N SER A 50 -48.05 1.07 -15.59
CA SER A 50 -47.33 0.16 -16.48
C SER A 50 -47.11 0.81 -17.84
N GLY A 51 -45.88 0.79 -18.37
CA GLY A 51 -45.56 1.31 -19.70
C GLY A 51 -44.15 0.93 -20.14
N SER A 52 -44.07 0.12 -21.19
CA SER A 52 -42.86 -0.38 -21.86
C SER A 52 -42.08 0.74 -22.59
N GLY A 53 -40.74 0.73 -22.53
CA GLY A 53 -39.89 1.56 -23.41
C GLY A 53 -38.41 1.63 -22.99
N ASN A 54 -37.57 0.88 -23.73
CA ASN A 54 -36.12 0.96 -24.03
C ASN A 54 -35.07 1.60 -23.07
N PRO A 55 -33.80 1.11 -23.10
CA PRO A 55 -32.74 1.52 -22.18
C PRO A 55 -31.94 2.69 -22.75
N ASP A 56 -32.03 3.86 -22.12
CA ASP A 56 -31.09 4.96 -22.33
C ASP A 56 -30.96 5.73 -21.01
N ALA A 57 -30.09 5.24 -20.13
CA ALA A 57 -29.58 6.00 -18.99
C ALA A 57 -28.12 6.33 -19.26
N ASN A 58 -27.91 7.19 -20.24
CA ASN A 58 -26.66 7.89 -20.47
C ASN A 58 -26.51 8.91 -19.31
N ALA A 59 -25.93 8.46 -18.19
CA ALA A 59 -25.55 9.35 -17.11
C ALA A 59 -24.41 10.24 -17.63
N GLN A 60 -24.76 11.47 -17.95
CA GLN A 60 -23.81 12.53 -18.29
C GLN A 60 -22.80 12.68 -17.15
N SER A 61 -21.60 12.15 -17.36
CA SER A 61 -20.40 12.61 -16.67
C SER A 61 -20.28 14.13 -16.84
N PRO A 62 -19.90 14.89 -15.81
CA PRO A 62 -19.51 16.28 -16.00
C PRO A 62 -18.37 16.29 -17.03
N ALA A 63 -18.55 17.00 -18.12
CA ALA A 63 -17.49 17.20 -19.11
C ALA A 63 -16.26 17.78 -18.39
N PRO A 64 -15.03 17.31 -18.69
CA PRO A 64 -13.85 18.01 -18.22
C PRO A 64 -13.88 19.42 -18.81
N VAL A 65 -13.59 20.41 -17.97
CA VAL A 65 -13.29 21.76 -18.43
C VAL A 65 -12.15 21.67 -19.44
N ALA A 66 -12.48 21.87 -20.71
CA ALA A 66 -11.47 21.93 -21.76
C ALA A 66 -10.68 23.22 -21.56
N SER A 67 -9.51 23.12 -20.92
CA SER A 67 -8.47 24.12 -21.06
C SER A 67 -7.78 23.88 -22.40
N GLU A 68 -7.98 24.80 -23.34
CA GLU A 68 -7.13 24.93 -24.52
C GLU A 68 -5.70 25.26 -24.06
N GLY A 69 -4.85 24.24 -23.94
CA GLY A 69 -3.44 24.38 -23.60
C GLY A 69 -2.77 23.01 -23.58
N ASP A 70 -1.96 22.72 -24.60
CA ASP A 70 -0.90 21.71 -24.78
C ASP A 70 -1.04 20.29 -24.16
N GLY A 71 -2.19 19.90 -23.61
CA GLY A 71 -2.37 18.63 -22.88
C GLY A 71 -1.53 18.51 -21.60
N LYS A 72 -0.75 19.53 -21.24
CA LYS A 72 0.13 19.51 -20.05
C LYS A 72 -0.65 19.95 -18.82
N ILE A 73 -1.09 18.98 -18.04
CA ILE A 73 -1.56 19.21 -16.66
C ILE A 73 -0.44 19.96 -15.92
N THR A 74 -0.71 21.21 -15.54
CA THR A 74 0.23 22.04 -14.79
C THR A 74 -0.04 21.84 -13.32
N ILE A 75 0.94 21.32 -12.57
CA ILE A 75 0.84 21.16 -11.12
C ILE A 75 0.86 22.56 -10.48
N PRO A 76 -0.12 22.91 -9.63
CA PRO A 76 -0.15 24.17 -8.91
C PRO A 76 1.12 24.39 -8.08
N ASP A 77 1.58 25.63 -7.97
CA ASP A 77 2.86 25.94 -7.32
C ASP A 77 2.86 25.65 -5.82
N ASP A 78 1.71 25.79 -5.14
CA ASP A 78 1.54 25.43 -3.73
C ASP A 78 1.76 23.92 -3.48
N ILE A 79 1.35 23.07 -4.43
CA ILE A 79 1.58 21.64 -4.36
C ILE A 79 3.06 21.32 -4.61
N LYS A 80 3.70 21.99 -5.59
CA LYS A 80 5.14 21.83 -5.82
C LYS A 80 5.96 22.23 -4.61
N ASP A 81 5.59 23.31 -3.94
CA ASP A 81 6.30 23.80 -2.75
C ASP A 81 6.17 22.82 -1.58
N ARG A 82 4.96 22.30 -1.33
CA ARG A 82 4.75 21.23 -0.34
C ARG A 82 5.55 19.96 -0.67
N LEU A 83 5.56 19.53 -1.93
CA LEU A 83 6.36 18.38 -2.35
C LEU A 83 7.86 18.62 -2.11
N LYS A 84 8.36 19.83 -2.39
CA LYS A 84 9.75 20.21 -2.12
C LYS A 84 10.09 20.25 -0.63
N GLU A 85 9.15 20.66 0.24
CA GLU A 85 9.34 20.58 1.70
C GLU A 85 9.56 19.14 2.18
N HIS A 86 9.04 18.16 1.42
CA HIS A 86 9.24 16.73 1.63
C HIS A 86 10.33 16.12 0.72
N GLY A 87 11.24 16.94 0.18
CA GLY A 87 12.39 16.47 -0.62
C GLY A 87 12.08 16.15 -2.08
N ILE A 88 10.85 16.36 -2.55
CA ILE A 88 10.42 15.98 -3.91
C ILE A 88 10.37 17.22 -4.80
N ASP A 89 11.40 17.41 -5.61
CA ASP A 89 11.34 18.34 -6.73
C ASP A 89 10.77 17.62 -7.96
N VAL A 90 9.54 17.96 -8.36
CA VAL A 90 8.82 17.27 -9.44
C VAL A 90 9.57 17.29 -10.78
N ASP A 91 10.28 18.36 -11.09
CA ASP A 91 11.01 18.46 -12.35
C ASP A 91 12.22 17.52 -12.32
N LYS A 92 12.97 17.50 -11.21
CA LYS A 92 14.06 16.52 -11.03
C LYS A 92 13.56 15.09 -10.92
N TRP A 93 12.36 14.88 -10.35
CA TRP A 93 11.75 13.56 -10.20
C TRP A 93 11.51 12.94 -11.58
N LYS A 94 10.94 13.69 -12.52
CA LYS A 94 10.78 13.24 -13.91
C LYS A 94 12.10 12.82 -14.56
N ASP A 95 13.19 13.52 -14.22
CA ASP A 95 14.53 13.23 -14.72
C ASP A 95 15.28 12.14 -13.93
N GLY A 96 14.62 11.47 -12.98
CA GLY A 96 15.14 10.30 -12.30
C GLY A 96 15.60 10.50 -10.85
N ALA A 97 15.30 11.64 -10.21
CA ALA A 97 15.62 11.84 -8.79
C ALA A 97 14.96 10.79 -7.86
N TRP A 98 13.89 10.13 -8.31
CA TRP A 98 13.29 8.99 -7.62
C TRP A 98 14.19 7.76 -7.49
N LYS A 99 15.39 7.76 -8.08
CA LYS A 99 16.41 6.72 -7.87
C LYS A 99 17.27 6.97 -6.64
N ASP A 100 17.14 8.15 -6.02
CA ASP A 100 17.91 8.52 -4.84
C ASP A 100 17.24 8.02 -3.56
N TRP A 101 17.81 6.97 -2.97
CA TRP A 101 17.26 6.29 -1.79
C TRP A 101 17.90 6.75 -0.48
N ASP A 102 18.39 7.99 -0.43
CA ASP A 102 18.94 8.60 0.77
C ASP A 102 17.94 8.52 1.94
N ARG A 103 18.40 7.90 3.04
CA ARG A 103 17.52 7.51 4.16
C ARG A 103 16.90 8.70 4.89
N GLU A 104 17.51 9.87 4.81
CA GLU A 104 16.99 11.11 5.43
C GLU A 104 15.78 11.68 4.66
N ASP A 105 15.75 11.48 3.34
CA ASP A 105 14.70 11.98 2.45
C ASP A 105 13.70 10.88 2.05
N TRP A 106 13.95 9.63 2.46
CA TRP A 106 13.09 8.51 2.16
C TRP A 106 11.85 8.47 3.07
N LEU A 107 10.75 9.02 2.55
CA LEU A 107 9.44 9.07 3.19
C LEU A 107 8.97 7.71 3.68
N ARG A 108 8.53 7.67 4.93
CA ARG A 108 8.32 6.43 5.68
C ARG A 108 6.96 6.34 6.35
N GLU A 109 6.42 7.44 6.86
CA GLU A 109 5.15 7.41 7.58
C GLU A 109 3.98 7.29 6.60
N ALA A 110 2.85 6.73 7.05
CA ALA A 110 1.72 6.43 6.17
C ALA A 110 1.12 7.67 5.47
N GLN A 111 1.15 8.83 6.12
CA GLN A 111 0.68 10.08 5.54
C GLN A 111 1.63 10.67 4.49
N ASP A 112 2.86 10.17 4.38
CA ASP A 112 3.91 10.73 3.53
C ASP A 112 4.04 9.99 2.19
N TYR A 113 3.18 9.00 1.90
CA TYR A 113 3.22 8.28 0.64
C TYR A 113 2.98 9.23 -0.55
N ILE A 114 3.87 9.14 -1.54
CA ILE A 114 3.77 9.88 -2.79
C ILE A 114 4.14 8.97 -3.97
N ASN A 115 3.38 9.08 -5.06
CA ASN A 115 3.61 8.29 -6.26
C ASN A 115 3.34 9.11 -7.53
N PRO A 116 4.22 10.07 -7.88
CA PRO A 116 4.04 10.86 -9.10
C PRO A 116 4.05 9.96 -10.34
N ILE A 117 3.04 10.13 -11.21
CA ILE A 117 2.93 9.39 -12.47
C ILE A 117 4.01 9.86 -13.44
N ILE A 118 4.78 8.90 -13.96
CA ILE A 118 5.80 9.14 -14.99
C ILE A 118 5.32 8.44 -16.27
N GLU A 119 4.95 9.25 -17.26
CA GLU A 119 4.46 8.76 -18.55
C GLU A 119 5.48 7.82 -19.21
N GLY A 120 5.02 6.65 -19.65
CA GLY A 120 5.85 5.65 -20.32
C GLY A 120 6.88 4.96 -19.43
N LEU A 121 6.88 5.18 -18.10
CA LEU A 121 7.83 4.50 -17.21
C LEU A 121 7.61 2.98 -17.24
N TRP A 122 6.36 2.53 -17.13
CA TRP A 122 5.99 1.12 -17.16
C TRP A 122 5.71 0.66 -18.58
N ASP A 123 6.78 0.55 -19.37
CA ASP A 123 6.71 -0.09 -20.68
C ASP A 123 6.83 -1.64 -20.59
N PRO A 124 6.40 -2.38 -21.63
CA PRO A 124 6.51 -3.84 -21.68
C PRO A 124 7.91 -4.41 -21.40
N GLN A 125 8.96 -3.72 -21.87
CA GLN A 125 10.33 -4.16 -21.68
C GLN A 125 10.74 -4.03 -20.21
N ARG A 126 10.39 -2.92 -19.55
CA ARG A 126 10.68 -2.70 -18.13
C ARG A 126 9.92 -3.70 -17.25
N MET A 127 8.62 -3.86 -17.46
CA MET A 127 7.80 -4.82 -16.70
C MET A 127 8.36 -6.24 -16.78
N ARG A 128 8.83 -6.67 -17.96
CA ARG A 128 9.44 -7.98 -18.16
C ARG A 128 10.76 -8.17 -17.40
N GLN A 129 11.50 -7.10 -17.16
CA GLN A 129 12.80 -7.14 -16.46
C GLN A 129 12.67 -7.02 -14.94
N ALA A 130 11.46 -6.80 -14.43
CA ALA A 130 11.22 -6.68 -13.01
C ALA A 130 11.49 -8.00 -12.27
N GLU A 131 12.11 -7.91 -11.09
CA GLU A 131 12.52 -9.06 -10.29
C GLU A 131 11.58 -9.29 -9.09
N ASP A 132 11.40 -10.54 -8.69
CA ASP A 132 10.62 -10.86 -7.49
C ASP A 132 11.43 -10.48 -6.24
N PRO A 133 10.91 -9.62 -5.33
CA PRO A 133 11.62 -9.25 -4.11
C PRO A 133 11.70 -10.40 -3.10
N ASP A 134 10.87 -11.43 -3.23
CA ASP A 134 10.79 -12.53 -2.28
C ASP A 134 12.07 -13.38 -2.34
N ARG A 135 12.71 -13.53 -1.17
CA ARG A 135 13.92 -14.34 -0.99
C ARG A 135 13.62 -15.67 -0.30
N GLY A 136 12.34 -15.98 -0.08
CA GLY A 136 11.88 -17.10 0.71
C GLY A 136 12.20 -16.96 2.20
N LEU A 137 11.67 -17.88 3.01
CA LEU A 137 12.03 -18.00 4.42
C LEU A 137 13.38 -18.70 4.55
N GLN A 138 14.28 -18.13 5.34
CA GLN A 138 15.56 -18.76 5.68
C GLN A 138 15.41 -19.58 6.98
N GLU A 139 16.19 -20.65 7.14
CA GLU A 139 16.18 -21.46 8.37
C GLU A 139 16.44 -20.61 9.63
N SER A 140 17.24 -19.54 9.51
CA SER A 140 17.48 -18.59 10.60
C SER A 140 16.21 -17.88 11.07
N ASP A 141 15.22 -17.69 10.21
CA ASP A 141 13.95 -17.04 10.52
C ASP A 141 13.04 -17.94 11.38
N LEU A 142 13.32 -19.24 11.41
CA LEU A 142 12.56 -20.25 12.16
C LEU A 142 13.15 -20.51 13.57
N SER A 143 14.29 -19.90 13.89
CA SER A 143 15.03 -20.14 15.14
C SER A 143 14.29 -19.71 16.43
N GLY A 144 13.18 -18.99 16.29
CA GLY A 144 12.31 -18.55 17.39
C GLY A 144 11.13 -19.47 17.71
N ASP A 145 10.97 -20.60 17.00
CA ASP A 145 9.87 -21.53 17.23
C ASP A 145 9.88 -22.03 18.70
N GLN A 146 8.80 -21.72 19.42
CA GLN A 146 8.63 -22.11 20.82
C GLN A 146 8.16 -23.57 20.95
N GLY A 147 8.05 -24.31 19.84
CA GLY A 147 7.60 -25.70 19.80
C GLY A 147 6.13 -25.86 20.20
N VAL A 148 5.35 -24.78 20.08
CA VAL A 148 3.90 -24.74 20.34
C VAL A 148 3.08 -24.63 19.05
N THR A 149 3.75 -24.59 17.91
CA THR A 149 3.15 -24.49 16.58
C THR A 149 2.60 -25.84 16.15
N ASP A 150 1.51 -25.83 15.39
CA ASP A 150 1.02 -27.04 14.72
C ASP A 150 2.11 -27.64 13.83
N PRO A 151 2.10 -28.97 13.59
CA PRO A 151 3.04 -29.59 12.67
C PRO A 151 3.00 -28.93 11.30
N GLU A 152 4.16 -28.79 10.65
CA GLU A 152 4.25 -28.29 9.28
C GLU A 152 3.32 -29.12 8.37
N PRO A 153 2.39 -28.48 7.64
CA PRO A 153 1.49 -29.20 6.76
C PRO A 153 2.27 -29.85 5.62
N VAL A 154 1.80 -31.01 5.16
CA VAL A 154 2.40 -31.69 3.99
C VAL A 154 2.29 -30.75 2.77
N PRO A 155 3.40 -30.48 2.06
CA PRO A 155 3.36 -29.62 0.87
C PRO A 155 2.39 -30.15 -0.18
N VAL A 156 1.68 -29.24 -0.83
CA VAL A 156 0.79 -29.54 -1.96
C VAL A 156 1.29 -28.78 -3.17
N ASP A 157 1.49 -29.47 -4.29
CA ASP A 157 1.91 -28.84 -5.54
C ASP A 157 0.80 -27.92 -6.07
N ALA A 158 1.13 -26.63 -6.22
CA ALA A 158 0.24 -25.66 -6.82
C ALA A 158 -0.01 -25.99 -8.30
N LYS A 159 -1.27 -25.90 -8.73
CA LYS A 159 -1.63 -26.00 -10.14
C LYS A 159 -1.71 -24.62 -10.77
N ALA A 160 -1.06 -24.44 -11.91
CA ALA A 160 -1.18 -23.21 -12.67
C ALA A 160 -2.65 -22.98 -13.09
N VAL A 161 -3.09 -21.73 -12.95
CA VAL A 161 -4.39 -21.28 -13.49
C VAL A 161 -4.30 -21.30 -15.02
N SER A 162 -5.41 -21.65 -15.68
CA SER A 162 -5.46 -21.64 -17.14
C SER A 162 -5.35 -20.21 -17.69
N PRO A 163 -4.64 -19.99 -18.82
CA PRO A 163 -4.59 -18.69 -19.50
C PRO A 163 -5.99 -18.18 -19.88
N THR A 164 -6.13 -16.88 -20.16
CA THR A 164 -7.34 -16.05 -19.99
C THR A 164 -7.58 -15.71 -18.52
N TYR A 165 -6.57 -15.12 -17.86
CA TYR A 165 -6.62 -14.76 -16.45
C TYR A 165 -7.77 -13.82 -16.10
N HIS A 166 -8.14 -12.92 -17.00
CA HIS A 166 -9.32 -12.06 -16.83
C HIS A 166 -10.63 -12.84 -16.68
N ALA A 167 -10.72 -14.06 -17.21
CA ALA A 167 -11.90 -14.91 -17.11
C ALA A 167 -11.82 -15.87 -15.92
N ASN A 168 -10.61 -16.31 -15.56
CA ASN A 168 -10.41 -17.36 -14.56
C ASN A 168 -10.09 -16.82 -13.16
N VAL A 169 -9.41 -15.67 -13.07
CA VAL A 169 -8.96 -14.99 -11.84
C VAL A 169 -8.94 -13.46 -12.05
N PRO A 170 -10.07 -12.82 -12.43
CA PRO A 170 -10.13 -11.40 -12.81
C PRO A 170 -9.59 -10.44 -11.74
N GLU A 171 -9.64 -10.83 -10.48
CA GLU A 171 -9.16 -10.07 -9.34
C GLU A 171 -7.63 -10.02 -9.26
N ALA A 172 -6.92 -10.97 -9.86
CA ALA A 172 -5.47 -11.09 -9.75
C ALA A 172 -4.72 -10.21 -10.76
N GLY A 173 -3.58 -9.69 -10.34
CA GLY A 173 -2.67 -8.95 -11.21
C GLY A 173 -1.25 -8.88 -10.66
N LYS A 174 -0.40 -8.19 -11.41
CA LYS A 174 0.97 -7.88 -11.00
C LYS A 174 1.04 -6.48 -10.43
N VAL A 175 1.88 -6.28 -9.43
CA VAL A 175 2.25 -4.94 -8.96
C VAL A 175 3.73 -4.73 -9.24
N PHE A 176 4.05 -3.61 -9.88
CA PHE A 176 5.40 -3.22 -10.26
C PHE A 176 5.81 -1.99 -9.47
N PHE A 177 7.08 -1.93 -9.06
CA PHE A 177 7.61 -0.82 -8.28
C PHE A 177 9.13 -0.72 -8.42
N ASP A 178 9.69 0.40 -7.98
CA ASP A 178 11.12 0.57 -7.85
C ASP A 178 11.53 0.54 -6.36
N SER A 179 12.62 -0.17 -6.11
CA SER A 179 13.28 -0.33 -4.82
C SER A 179 14.76 0.12 -4.91
N PRO A 180 15.49 0.21 -3.79
CA PRO A 180 16.94 0.40 -3.81
C PRO A 180 17.69 -0.68 -4.59
N GLU A 181 17.14 -1.89 -4.66
CA GLU A 181 17.73 -3.04 -5.38
C GLU A 181 17.44 -3.00 -6.89
N GLY A 182 16.44 -2.23 -7.33
CA GLY A 182 16.04 -2.12 -8.73
C GLY A 182 14.53 -2.20 -8.92
N THR A 183 14.14 -2.50 -10.16
CA THR A 183 12.73 -2.66 -10.55
C THR A 183 12.23 -4.02 -10.11
N MET A 184 11.13 -4.03 -9.35
CA MET A 184 10.58 -5.21 -8.70
C MET A 184 9.17 -5.51 -9.19
N VAL A 185 8.74 -6.75 -9.02
CA VAL A 185 7.39 -7.23 -9.28
C VAL A 185 6.89 -8.11 -8.14
N CYS A 186 5.68 -7.85 -7.68
CA CYS A 186 4.93 -8.72 -6.79
C CYS A 186 3.62 -9.15 -7.47
N SER A 187 2.78 -9.87 -6.72
CA SER A 187 1.39 -10.11 -7.10
C SER A 187 0.45 -9.34 -6.16
N ALA A 188 -0.75 -9.03 -6.63
CA ALA A 188 -1.77 -8.36 -5.84
C ALA A 188 -3.16 -8.79 -6.31
N THR A 189 -4.17 -8.53 -5.48
CA THR A 189 -5.57 -8.83 -5.78
C THR A 189 -6.46 -7.62 -5.56
N VAL A 190 -7.40 -7.39 -6.45
CA VAL A 190 -8.48 -6.43 -6.22
C VAL A 190 -9.34 -6.95 -5.06
N VAL A 191 -9.71 -6.05 -4.14
CA VAL A 191 -10.56 -6.38 -2.99
C VAL A 191 -11.77 -5.45 -2.92
N ALA A 192 -12.86 -5.96 -2.37
CA ALA A 192 -14.04 -5.15 -2.12
C ALA A 192 -13.77 -4.16 -0.98
N ASP A 193 -14.12 -2.89 -1.17
CA ASP A 193 -14.27 -1.93 -0.08
C ASP A 193 -15.60 -2.20 0.64
N PRO A 194 -15.60 -2.67 1.91
CA PRO A 194 -16.84 -2.94 2.63
C PRO A 194 -17.64 -1.66 2.94
N ALA A 195 -16.98 -0.51 3.03
CA ALA A 195 -17.62 0.78 3.29
C ALA A 195 -18.22 1.39 2.02
N HIS A 196 -17.61 1.15 0.85
CA HIS A 196 -18.10 1.66 -0.44
C HIS A 196 -18.03 0.61 -1.57
N PRO A 197 -18.83 -0.47 -1.52
CA PRO A 197 -18.75 -1.55 -2.51
C PRO A 197 -18.95 -1.05 -3.95
N GLY A 198 -18.02 -1.42 -4.83
CA GLY A 198 -18.07 -1.07 -6.27
C GLY A 198 -17.77 0.40 -6.58
N LYS A 199 -17.32 1.18 -5.60
CA LYS A 199 -16.98 2.61 -5.77
C LYS A 199 -15.51 2.92 -5.50
N SER A 200 -14.75 1.94 -5.05
CA SER A 200 -13.34 2.06 -4.67
C SER A 200 -12.49 1.15 -5.53
N ASN A 201 -11.24 1.57 -5.76
CA ASN A 201 -10.24 0.81 -6.52
C ASN A 201 -9.18 0.22 -5.56
N LEU A 202 -9.59 -0.63 -4.62
CA LEU A 202 -8.69 -1.19 -3.60
C LEU A 202 -7.96 -2.43 -4.12
N VAL A 203 -6.67 -2.51 -3.86
CA VAL A 203 -5.80 -3.63 -4.23
C VAL A 203 -5.04 -4.08 -3.00
N TRP A 204 -5.14 -5.36 -2.63
CA TRP A 204 -4.42 -5.94 -1.51
C TRP A 204 -3.15 -6.64 -1.99
N THR A 205 -2.03 -6.38 -1.31
CA THR A 205 -0.72 -7.01 -1.52
C THR A 205 0.04 -7.16 -0.19
N ALA A 206 1.29 -7.59 -0.25
CA ALA A 206 2.16 -7.70 0.92
C ALA A 206 2.76 -6.33 1.31
N GLY A 207 3.03 -6.14 2.60
CA GLY A 207 3.69 -4.93 3.11
C GLY A 207 5.08 -4.74 2.52
N HIS A 208 5.82 -5.82 2.33
CA HIS A 208 7.15 -5.80 1.70
C HIS A 208 7.12 -5.47 0.21
N CYS A 209 5.97 -5.49 -0.46
CA CYS A 209 5.85 -5.07 -1.85
C CYS A 209 5.69 -3.55 -2.00
N VAL A 210 5.39 -2.84 -0.90
CA VAL A 210 5.14 -1.38 -0.92
C VAL A 210 6.04 -0.59 0.02
N HIS A 211 6.61 -1.21 1.05
CA HIS A 211 7.39 -0.53 2.07
C HIS A 211 8.54 -1.39 2.60
N ALA A 212 9.73 -0.80 2.76
CA ALA A 212 10.96 -1.46 3.18
C ALA A 212 11.04 -1.85 4.67
N GLY A 213 9.89 -2.02 5.34
CA GLY A 213 9.78 -2.33 6.77
C GLY A 213 10.62 -1.39 7.65
N ARG A 214 11.32 -1.92 8.66
CA ARG A 214 12.17 -1.14 9.60
C ARG A 214 13.37 -0.45 8.95
N SER A 215 13.78 -0.88 7.77
CA SER A 215 15.03 -0.47 7.12
C SER A 215 14.91 0.81 6.28
N GLY A 216 13.72 1.14 5.79
CA GLY A 216 13.53 2.24 4.84
C GLY A 216 12.10 2.76 4.81
N GLY A 217 11.70 3.33 3.68
CA GLY A 217 10.39 3.95 3.50
C GLY A 217 9.55 3.28 2.42
N TRP A 218 8.64 4.07 1.86
CA TRP A 218 7.77 3.68 0.74
C TRP A 218 8.55 3.44 -0.55
N TYR A 219 8.27 2.33 -1.23
CA TYR A 219 8.75 2.12 -2.59
C TYR A 219 8.07 3.08 -3.56
N ARG A 220 8.71 3.29 -4.70
CA ARG A 220 8.37 4.35 -5.65
C ARG A 220 7.81 3.75 -6.93
N ASN A 221 7.08 4.56 -7.68
CA ASN A 221 6.52 4.21 -8.98
C ASN A 221 5.59 2.99 -8.93
N LEU A 222 4.85 2.81 -7.83
CA LEU A 222 4.00 1.65 -7.62
C LEU A 222 2.83 1.65 -8.63
N ALA A 223 2.67 0.57 -9.40
CA ALA A 223 1.57 0.40 -10.34
C ALA A 223 1.04 -1.03 -10.35
N PHE A 224 -0.28 -1.17 -10.40
CA PHE A 224 -0.99 -2.44 -10.52
C PHE A 224 -1.44 -2.68 -11.96
N VAL A 225 -1.24 -3.90 -12.45
CA VAL A 225 -1.62 -4.34 -13.79
C VAL A 225 -2.52 -5.58 -13.68
N PRO A 226 -3.85 -5.41 -13.79
CA PRO A 226 -4.80 -6.51 -13.73
C PRO A 226 -4.64 -7.42 -14.94
N SER A 227 -4.75 -8.74 -14.71
CA SER A 227 -4.62 -9.75 -15.77
C SER A 227 -3.32 -9.60 -16.60
N TYR A 228 -2.21 -9.23 -15.95
CA TYR A 228 -0.92 -9.11 -16.65
C TYR A 228 -0.54 -10.42 -17.34
N ASN A 229 -0.08 -10.33 -18.60
CA ASN A 229 0.20 -11.48 -19.46
C ASN A 229 -0.99 -12.44 -19.54
N ASP A 230 -2.18 -11.90 -19.79
CA ASP A 230 -3.48 -12.59 -19.75
C ASP A 230 -3.50 -13.93 -20.53
N GLN A 231 -2.78 -13.98 -21.65
CA GLN A 231 -2.69 -15.14 -22.53
C GLN A 231 -1.52 -16.09 -22.20
N ALA A 232 -0.81 -15.84 -21.10
CA ALA A 232 0.34 -16.61 -20.64
C ALA A 232 1.41 -16.81 -21.74
N LEU A 233 1.78 -15.72 -22.42
CA LEU A 233 2.85 -15.73 -23.40
C LEU A 233 4.15 -16.24 -22.76
N ALA A 234 4.84 -17.11 -23.50
CA ALA A 234 6.17 -17.58 -23.13
C ALA A 234 7.22 -16.47 -23.26
N ALA A 235 8.40 -16.68 -22.67
CA ALA A 235 9.47 -15.68 -22.61
C ALA A 235 9.84 -15.09 -23.98
N GLU A 236 9.86 -15.90 -25.03
CA GLU A 236 10.16 -15.46 -26.40
C GLU A 236 9.06 -14.55 -26.95
N GLY A 237 7.80 -14.84 -26.62
CA GLY A 237 6.63 -14.04 -27.02
C GLY A 237 6.57 -12.69 -26.30
N LEU A 238 7.09 -12.61 -25.07
CA LEU A 238 7.13 -11.37 -24.29
C LEU A 238 8.07 -10.29 -24.86
N VAL A 239 9.02 -10.65 -25.73
CA VAL A 239 10.01 -9.70 -26.27
C VAL A 239 9.36 -8.67 -27.21
N GLY A 240 8.37 -9.10 -27.99
CA GLY A 240 7.66 -8.27 -28.96
C GLY A 240 6.22 -7.94 -28.59
N ALA A 241 5.75 -8.38 -27.42
CA ALA A 241 4.39 -8.11 -26.97
C ALA A 241 4.18 -6.61 -26.73
N THR A 242 3.05 -6.13 -27.21
CA THR A 242 2.57 -4.76 -27.00
C THR A 242 2.02 -4.57 -25.58
N GLU A 243 1.84 -3.32 -25.16
CA GLU A 243 1.20 -3.02 -23.88
C GLU A 243 -0.22 -3.58 -23.82
N ASP A 244 -1.02 -3.45 -24.87
CA ASP A 244 -2.39 -3.99 -24.92
C ASP A 244 -2.44 -5.52 -24.79
N GLU A 245 -1.40 -6.23 -25.24
CA GLU A 245 -1.30 -7.69 -25.10
C GLU A 245 -0.88 -8.11 -23.69
N LEU A 246 0.02 -7.35 -23.04
CA LEU A 246 0.50 -7.66 -21.69
C LEU A 246 -0.38 -7.10 -20.58
N ALA A 247 -1.02 -5.97 -20.81
CA ALA A 247 -1.79 -5.20 -19.85
C ALA A 247 -3.14 -4.79 -20.46
N PRO A 248 -4.01 -5.76 -20.82
CA PRO A 248 -5.25 -5.48 -21.57
C PRO A 248 -6.25 -4.58 -20.82
N TYR A 249 -6.07 -4.42 -19.51
CA TYR A 249 -6.88 -3.54 -18.65
C TYR A 249 -6.11 -2.29 -18.20
N GLY A 250 -4.95 -2.02 -18.80
CA GLY A 250 -4.11 -0.86 -18.53
C GLY A 250 -3.24 -0.98 -17.28
N VAL A 251 -2.42 0.05 -17.07
CA VAL A 251 -1.52 0.22 -15.92
C VAL A 251 -2.12 1.23 -14.95
N TRP A 252 -2.40 0.79 -13.72
CA TRP A 252 -3.07 1.59 -12.69
C TRP A 252 -2.07 2.04 -11.63
N TRP A 253 -1.72 3.32 -11.64
CA TRP A 253 -0.81 3.89 -10.65
C TRP A 253 -1.51 4.00 -9.30
N ALA A 254 -0.81 3.65 -8.23
CA ALA A 254 -1.33 3.78 -6.89
C ALA A 254 -1.41 5.26 -6.49
N ASP A 255 -2.62 5.77 -6.22
CA ASP A 255 -2.81 7.12 -5.69
C ASP A 255 -2.42 7.21 -4.20
N TRP A 256 -2.51 6.08 -3.50
CA TRP A 256 -2.17 5.92 -2.10
C TRP A 256 -1.74 4.48 -1.83
N ALA A 257 -0.93 4.27 -0.79
CA ALA A 257 -0.61 2.95 -0.26
C ALA A 257 -0.55 3.02 1.27
N GLY A 258 -0.98 1.94 1.92
CA GLY A 258 -1.00 1.84 3.36
C GLY A 258 -0.63 0.45 3.86
N THR A 259 0.15 0.42 4.94
CA THR A 259 0.48 -0.79 5.68
C THR A 259 0.37 -0.49 7.18
N SER A 260 0.56 -1.51 8.01
CA SER A 260 0.47 -1.36 9.46
C SER A 260 1.70 -0.70 10.07
N GLU A 261 1.51 0.01 11.18
CA GLU A 261 2.61 0.54 12.01
C GLU A 261 3.57 -0.55 12.49
N GLN A 262 3.05 -1.76 12.72
CA GLN A 262 3.84 -2.92 13.11
C GLN A 262 4.77 -3.37 11.98
N TRP A 263 4.29 -3.39 10.72
CA TRP A 263 5.15 -3.64 9.58
C TRP A 263 6.23 -2.57 9.45
N ILE A 264 5.86 -1.30 9.54
CA ILE A 264 6.81 -0.19 9.48
C ILE A 264 7.87 -0.36 10.57
N ALA A 265 7.48 -0.64 11.82
CA ALA A 265 8.41 -0.73 12.94
C ALA A 265 9.28 -2.01 12.94
N GLN A 266 8.75 -3.16 12.52
CA GLN A 266 9.35 -4.48 12.79
C GLN A 266 9.64 -5.29 11.52
N GLY A 267 8.98 -4.95 10.40
CA GLY A 267 9.10 -5.63 9.11
C GLY A 267 10.53 -5.65 8.59
N GLY A 268 10.84 -6.66 7.78
CA GLY A 268 12.16 -6.86 7.23
C GLY A 268 12.14 -7.82 6.04
N PRO A 269 13.28 -8.02 5.37
CA PRO A 269 13.39 -8.82 4.14
C PRO A 269 13.33 -10.34 4.38
N THR A 270 13.22 -10.76 5.63
CA THR A 270 13.15 -12.17 6.03
C THR A 270 12.08 -12.31 7.13
N GLY A 271 11.71 -13.55 7.47
CA GLY A 271 10.72 -13.79 8.51
C GLY A 271 11.09 -13.17 9.87
N GLY A 272 10.12 -13.05 10.78
CA GLY A 272 10.34 -12.49 12.12
C GLY A 272 9.11 -11.77 12.68
N ASP A 273 9.31 -10.93 13.70
CA ASP A 273 8.23 -10.28 14.46
C ASP A 273 7.28 -9.42 13.59
N GLY A 274 7.78 -8.88 12.47
CA GLY A 274 6.99 -8.13 11.51
C GLY A 274 6.19 -8.98 10.50
N ALA A 275 6.51 -10.27 10.34
CA ALA A 275 5.91 -11.12 9.31
C ALA A 275 4.37 -11.25 9.42
N PRO A 276 3.75 -11.33 10.62
CA PRO A 276 2.29 -11.34 10.75
C PRO A 276 1.60 -10.06 10.25
N TYR A 277 2.38 -9.02 10.04
CA TYR A 277 1.92 -7.69 9.66
C TYR A 277 2.26 -7.35 8.20
N ASP A 278 2.77 -8.32 7.44
CA ASP A 278 3.17 -8.17 6.04
C ASP A 278 1.97 -8.12 5.09
N PHE A 279 1.21 -7.03 5.18
CA PHE A 279 0.07 -6.73 4.32
C PHE A 279 0.00 -5.24 4.02
N ALA A 280 -0.53 -4.89 2.85
CA ALA A 280 -0.76 -3.52 2.43
C ALA A 280 -1.93 -3.39 1.46
N VAL A 281 -2.57 -2.23 1.46
CA VAL A 281 -3.66 -1.85 0.52
C VAL A 281 -3.30 -0.56 -0.20
#